data_AF-A0A5C6EQ01-F1
#
_entry.id   AF-A0A5C6EQ01-F1
#
_cell.length_a   1.000
_cell.length_b   1.000
_cell.length_c   1.000
_cell.angle_alpha   90.00
_cell.angle_beta   90.00
_cell.angle_gamma   90.00
#
_symmetry.space_group_name_H-M   'P 1'
#
loop_
_entity.id
_entity.type
_entity.pdbx_description
1 polymer ?
#
loop_
_entity_poly.entity_id
_entity_poly.type
_entity_poly.pdbx_seq_one_letter_code
_entity_poly.pdbx_strand_id
1 'polypeptide(L)'
;MPEDQYIDGYRVLRRYTVAEAEAEHVVVTGWLWWRKRTPFGFSNHHWLAMISQMADGDELWYTSAPQEEWDRNMGNSGILLVRDGKVVDSLLLSLN
;
A
#
# COMPACT_ATOMS: atom_id res chain seq x y z
N MET A 1 2.93 -18.89 14.31
CA MET A 1 2.66 -17.75 13.42
C MET A 1 2.88 -16.50 14.26
N PRO A 2 3.62 -15.48 13.79
CA PRO A 2 3.60 -14.20 14.49
C PRO A 2 2.15 -13.73 14.62
N GLU A 3 1.81 -13.13 15.75
CA GLU A 3 0.45 -12.63 15.99
C GLU A 3 0.10 -11.59 14.93
N ASP A 4 -1.10 -11.70 14.36
CA ASP A 4 -1.57 -10.73 13.39
C ASP A 4 -1.76 -9.37 14.08
N GLN A 5 -1.09 -8.35 13.54
CA GLN A 5 -1.24 -6.98 14.00
C GLN A 5 -2.40 -6.33 13.24
N TYR A 6 -3.21 -5.54 13.96
CA TYR A 6 -4.32 -4.80 13.37
C TYR A 6 -4.21 -3.31 13.68
N ILE A 7 -4.55 -2.48 12.69
CA ILE A 7 -4.70 -1.03 12.83
C ILE A 7 -6.05 -0.67 12.22
N ASP A 8 -6.92 -0.06 13.03
CA ASP A 8 -8.26 0.39 12.62
C ASP A 8 -9.10 -0.69 11.90
N GLY A 9 -8.94 -1.96 12.32
CA GLY A 9 -9.63 -3.11 11.74
C GLY A 9 -8.93 -3.75 10.53
N TYR A 10 -7.85 -3.16 10.03
CA TYR A 10 -7.05 -3.72 8.94
C TYR A 10 -5.90 -4.56 9.48
N ARG A 11 -5.70 -5.74 8.90
CA ARG A 11 -4.55 -6.59 9.17
C ARG A 11 -3.30 -6.01 8.52
N VAL A 12 -2.35 -5.57 9.33
CA VAL A 12 -1.09 -4.97 8.85
C VAL A 12 0.07 -5.95 9.03
N LEU A 13 0.98 -5.95 8.06
CA LEU A 13 2.07 -6.93 8.01
C LEU A 13 3.45 -6.31 8.16
N ARG A 14 3.64 -5.12 7.57
CA ARG A 14 4.94 -4.45 7.51
C ARG A 14 4.76 -2.95 7.44
N ARG A 15 5.55 -2.21 8.22
CA ARG A 15 5.66 -0.77 8.09
C ARG A 15 6.54 -0.41 6.88
N TYR A 16 6.18 0.68 6.21
CA TYR A 16 6.88 1.23 5.07
C TYR A 16 7.44 2.61 5.38
N THR A 17 8.59 2.91 4.79
CA THR A 17 8.92 4.26 4.34
C THR A 17 8.34 4.51 2.95
N VAL A 18 8.16 5.79 2.59
CA VAL A 18 7.74 6.19 1.22
C VAL A 18 8.66 5.56 0.17
N ALA A 19 9.98 5.65 0.38
CA ALA A 19 10.98 5.14 -0.58
C ALA A 19 10.90 3.62 -0.78
N GLU A 20 10.69 2.84 0.30
CA GLU A 20 10.53 1.40 0.21
C GLU A 20 9.25 1.02 -0.56
N ALA A 21 8.14 1.70 -0.27
CA ALA A 21 6.87 1.45 -0.97
C ALA A 21 6.97 1.78 -2.47
N GLU A 22 7.63 2.90 -2.81
CA GLU A 22 7.85 3.29 -4.21
C GLU A 22 8.78 2.34 -4.96
N ALA A 23 9.83 1.85 -4.30
CA ALA A 23 10.79 0.92 -4.88
C ALA A 23 10.15 -0.45 -5.14
N GLU A 24 9.35 -0.95 -4.20
CA GLU A 24 8.70 -2.26 -4.28
C GLU A 24 7.59 -2.29 -5.34
N HIS A 25 6.83 -1.20 -5.49
CA HIS A 25 5.69 -1.11 -6.41
C HIS A 25 5.98 -0.31 -7.67
N VAL A 26 7.24 -0.22 -8.11
CA VAL A 26 7.61 0.49 -9.33
C VAL A 26 7.13 -0.26 -10.58
N VAL A 27 6.38 0.42 -11.44
CA VAL A 27 5.99 -0.09 -12.76
C VAL A 27 6.86 0.57 -13.82
N VAL A 28 7.46 -0.26 -14.69
CA VAL A 28 8.26 0.22 -15.82
C VAL A 28 7.43 0.15 -17.08
N THR A 29 7.07 1.30 -17.64
CA THR A 29 6.31 1.41 -18.89
C THR A 29 7.18 2.00 -20.00
N GLY A 30 6.78 1.79 -21.25
CA GLY A 30 7.48 2.30 -22.43
C GLY A 30 8.16 1.21 -23.25
N TRP A 31 8.74 1.62 -24.37
CA TRP A 31 9.35 0.74 -25.36
C TRP A 31 10.81 1.08 -25.61
N LEU A 32 11.63 0.02 -25.67
CA LEU A 32 13.04 0.02 -26.08
C LEU A 32 13.89 1.17 -25.51
N TRP A 33 13.96 2.31 -26.20
CA TRP A 33 14.79 3.48 -25.86
C TRP A 33 14.12 4.47 -24.89
N TRP A 34 12.82 4.34 -24.62
CA TRP A 34 12.15 5.08 -23.55
C TRP A 34 11.57 4.12 -22.52
N ARG A 35 12.04 4.22 -21.28
CA ARG A 35 11.46 3.52 -20.13
C ARG A 35 11.14 4.53 -19.06
N LYS A 36 9.90 4.57 -18.62
CA LYS A 36 9.44 5.39 -17.51
C LYS A 36 9.20 4.49 -16.30
N ARG A 37 9.87 4.79 -15.20
CA ARG A 37 9.64 4.15 -13.89
C ARG A 37 8.62 4.99 -13.14
N THR A 38 7.48 4.40 -12.80
CA THR A 38 6.38 5.11 -12.10
C THR A 38 5.94 4.27 -10.90
N PRO A 39 6.14 4.74 -9.65
CA PRO A 39 5.60 4.07 -8.47
C PRO A 39 4.11 3.85 -8.60
N PHE A 40 3.63 2.63 -8.33
CA PHE A 40 2.23 2.24 -8.42
C PHE A 40 1.58 2.39 -9.82
N GLY A 41 2.38 2.65 -10.87
CA GLY A 41 1.93 2.68 -12.26
C GLY A 41 0.71 3.58 -12.48
N PHE A 42 -0.42 2.97 -12.89
CA PHE A 42 -1.67 3.68 -13.14
C PHE A 42 -2.20 4.41 -11.90
N SER A 43 -2.02 3.81 -10.72
CA SER A 43 -2.47 4.36 -9.44
C SER A 43 -1.51 5.40 -8.84
N ASN A 44 -0.46 5.80 -9.58
CA ASN A 44 0.52 6.78 -9.10
C ASN A 44 -0.09 8.10 -8.67
N HIS A 45 -1.15 8.56 -9.36
CA HIS A 45 -1.84 9.80 -8.99
C HIS A 45 -2.49 9.68 -7.59
N HIS A 46 -3.07 8.53 -7.27
CA HIS A 46 -3.63 8.26 -5.95
C HIS A 46 -2.52 8.14 -4.90
N TRP A 47 -1.42 7.46 -5.22
CA TRP A 47 -0.23 7.44 -4.36
C TRP A 47 0.27 8.84 -4.03
N LEU A 48 0.45 9.70 -5.03
CA LEU A 48 0.90 11.08 -4.85
C LEU A 48 -0.07 11.90 -3.99
N ALA A 49 -1.38 11.72 -4.19
CA ALA A 49 -2.40 12.37 -3.37
C ALA A 49 -2.34 11.88 -1.91
N MET A 50 -2.16 10.58 -1.68
CA MET A 50 -2.03 9.99 -0.36
C MET A 50 -0.79 10.51 0.39
N ILE A 51 0.39 10.47 -0.24
CA ILE A 51 1.63 10.97 0.41
C ILE A 51 1.61 12.49 0.63
N SER A 52 0.88 13.26 -0.19
CA SER A 52 0.75 14.71 0.02
C SER A 52 0.01 15.09 1.29
N GLN A 53 -0.74 14.14 1.88
CA GLN A 53 -1.45 14.31 3.15
C GLN A 53 -0.58 13.97 4.36
N MET A 54 0.61 13.40 4.16
CA MET A 54 1.49 12.97 5.25
C MET A 54 1.92 14.15 6.12
N ALA A 55 1.86 13.94 7.43
CA ALA A 55 2.36 14.82 8.47
C ALA A 55 3.39 14.08 9.34
N ASP A 56 4.12 14.84 10.16
CA ASP A 56 5.05 14.25 11.13
C ASP A 56 4.30 13.32 12.10
N GLY A 57 4.81 12.10 12.27
CA GLY A 57 4.19 11.06 13.09
C GLY A 57 3.33 10.07 12.32
N ASP A 58 3.01 10.35 11.06
CA ASP A 58 2.27 9.40 10.22
C ASP A 58 3.10 8.15 9.88
N GLU A 59 2.39 7.06 9.63
CA GLU A 59 2.97 5.78 9.30
C GLU A 59 2.35 5.23 8.02
N LEU A 60 3.17 4.58 7.19
CA LEU A 60 2.69 3.80 6.07
C LEU A 60 2.76 2.32 6.43
N TRP A 61 1.71 1.58 6.11
CA TRP A 61 1.63 0.15 6.40
C TRP A 61 1.18 -0.65 5.19
N TYR A 62 1.83 -1.79 4.95
CA TYR A 62 1.30 -2.82 4.07
C TYR A 62 0.16 -3.56 4.77
N THR A 63 -0.98 -3.66 4.11
CA THR A 63 -2.13 -4.45 4.54
C THR A 63 -2.39 -5.58 3.56
N SER A 64 -2.77 -6.74 4.09
CA SER A 64 -3.31 -7.83 3.30
C SER A 64 -4.28 -8.64 4.15
N ALA A 65 -5.45 -8.90 3.56
CA ALA A 65 -6.42 -9.83 4.10
C ALA A 65 -5.78 -11.18 4.43
N PRO A 66 -6.29 -11.91 5.45
CA PRO A 66 -5.89 -13.28 5.74
C PRO A 66 -6.05 -14.20 4.53
N GLN A 67 -5.28 -15.29 4.49
CA GLN A 67 -5.32 -16.24 3.37
C GLN A 67 -6.73 -16.81 3.15
N GLU A 68 -7.48 -17.01 4.24
CA GLU A 68 -8.83 -17.56 4.20
C GLU A 68 -9.82 -16.65 3.45
N GLU A 69 -9.61 -15.33 3.47
CA GLU A 69 -10.44 -14.38 2.70
C GLU A 69 -10.06 -14.38 1.22
N TRP A 70 -8.77 -14.50 0.91
CA TRP A 70 -8.30 -14.71 -0.46
C TRP A 70 -8.91 -15.98 -1.06
N ASP A 71 -8.89 -17.09 -0.32
CA ASP A 71 -9.45 -18.37 -0.75
C ASP A 71 -10.98 -18.31 -1.01
N ARG A 72 -11.67 -17.31 -0.46
CA ARG A 72 -13.11 -17.08 -0.61
C ARG A 72 -13.46 -15.99 -1.64
N ASN A 73 -12.49 -15.49 -2.40
CA ASN A 73 -12.65 -14.35 -3.31
C ASN A 73 -13.14 -13.07 -2.61
N MET A 74 -12.64 -12.82 -1.40
CA MET A 74 -12.92 -11.63 -0.61
C MET A 74 -11.63 -10.90 -0.18
N GLY A 75 -10.47 -11.42 -0.57
CA GLY A 75 -9.17 -10.88 -0.17
C GLY A 75 -8.82 -9.57 -0.87
N ASN A 76 -8.16 -8.69 -0.13
CA ASN A 76 -7.57 -7.47 -0.67
C ASN A 76 -6.19 -7.21 -0.06
N SER A 77 -5.38 -6.41 -0.75
CA SER A 77 -4.12 -5.88 -0.22
C SER A 77 -3.87 -4.46 -0.69
N GLY A 78 -3.08 -3.72 0.08
CA GLY A 78 -2.92 -2.29 -0.13
C GLY A 78 -1.85 -1.64 0.73
N ILE A 79 -1.76 -0.33 0.61
CA ILE A 79 -1.00 0.55 1.51
C ILE A 79 -2.00 1.38 2.31
N LEU A 80 -1.77 1.50 3.62
CA LEU A 80 -2.53 2.37 4.51
C LEU A 80 -1.66 3.54 4.94
N LEU A 81 -2.23 4.74 4.93
CA LEU A 81 -1.69 5.88 5.65
C LEU A 81 -2.38 5.93 7.02
N VAL A 82 -1.59 5.89 8.08
CA VAL A 82 -2.04 5.80 9.46
C VAL A 82 -1.56 7.01 10.24
N ARG A 83 -2.49 7.65 10.97
CA ARG A 83 -2.21 8.75 11.89
C ARG A 83 -2.83 8.42 13.24
N ASP A 84 -2.04 8.43 14.30
CA ASP A 84 -2.50 8.13 15.67
C ASP A 84 -3.30 6.81 15.78
N GLY A 85 -2.87 5.78 15.03
CA GLY A 85 -3.53 4.47 15.01
C GLY A 85 -4.84 4.39 14.21
N LYS A 86 -5.18 5.44 13.45
CA LYS A 86 -6.34 5.51 12.56
C LYS A 86 -5.93 5.55 11.10
N VAL A 87 -6.66 4.83 10.25
CA VAL A 87 -6.44 4.88 8.81
C VAL A 87 -7.06 6.18 8.29
N VAL A 88 -6.23 7.06 7.74
CA VAL A 88 -6.69 8.33 7.16
C VAL A 88 -6.88 8.25 5.65
N ASP A 89 -6.16 7.36 4.98
CA ASP A 89 -6.28 7.09 3.55
C ASP A 89 -5.74 5.68 3.21
N SER A 90 -6.11 5.14 2.05
CA SER A 90 -5.67 3.81 1.61
C SER A 90 -5.56 3.68 0.10
N LEU A 91 -4.52 2.96 -0.34
CA LEU A 91 -4.28 2.61 -1.73
C LEU A 91 -4.47 1.10 -1.92
N LEU A 92 -5.54 0.71 -2.63
CA LEU A 92 -5.77 -0.67 -3.04
C LEU A 92 -4.77 -1.09 -4.12
N LEU A 93 -4.08 -2.22 -3.91
CA LEU A 93 -3.10 -2.79 -4.86
C LEU A 93 -3.61 -4.05 -5.53
N SER A 94 -4.32 -4.89 -4.78
CA SER A 94 -4.89 -6.12 -5.30
C SER A 94 -6.21 -6.43 -4.62
N LEU A 95 -7.10 -7.04 -5.39
CA LEU A 95 -8.41 -7.51 -5.00
C LEU A 95 -8.60 -8.86 -5.69
N ASN A 96 -9.19 -9.82 -4.99
CA ASN A 96 -9.64 -11.07 -5.58
C ASN A 96 -11.10 -10.98 -6.04
#